data_AF-A0A7S2TK46-F1
#
_entry.id   AF-A0A7S2TK46-F1
#
_cell.length_a   1.000
_cell.length_b   1.000
_cell.length_c   1.000
_cell.angle_alpha   90.00
_cell.angle_beta   90.00
_cell.angle_gamma   90.00
#
_symmetry.space_group_name_H-M   'P 1'
#
loop_
_entity.id
_entity.type
_entity.pdbx_description
1 polymer ?
#
loop_
_entity_poly.entity_id
_entity_poly.type
_entity_poly.pdbx_seq_one_letter_code
_entity_poly.pdbx_strand_id
1 'polypeptide(L)'
;EHLPRHVPILSCSKGIELETLELMHELINETLSDPSSGYHPPLAFMSGPSFADEVSRGMATGAVIASNDKRLGKRIADMLRSERLRTYLTTDVVGVEVGGAVKNVIALAAGIAEGLELGVNARSAIVTRGCYEMRRLGHLLGGRQSTFTGLAGIGDTFGTCFGPSSRNRQ
;
A
#
# COMPACT_ATOMS: atom_id res chain seq x y z
N GLU A 1 4.27 -0.76 26.85
CA GLU A 1 4.27 0.26 27.93
C GLU A 1 4.43 1.70 27.44
N HIS A 2 5.26 1.96 26.42
CA HIS A 2 5.57 3.33 25.98
C HIS A 2 4.58 3.97 24.99
N LEU A 3 3.66 3.21 24.38
CA LEU A 3 2.70 3.74 23.41
C LEU A 3 1.35 4.02 24.09
N PRO A 4 0.84 5.26 24.12
CA PRO A 4 -0.44 5.55 24.73
C PRO A 4 -1.59 4.88 23.95
N ARG A 5 -2.50 4.21 24.68
CA ARG A 5 -3.56 3.35 24.10
C ARG A 5 -4.49 4.04 23.08
N HIS A 6 -4.61 5.35 23.12
CA HIS A 6 -5.56 6.10 22.29
C HIS A 6 -4.91 6.81 21.09
N VAL A 7 -3.59 6.71 20.94
CA VAL A 7 -2.86 7.36 19.84
C VAL A 7 -3.04 6.54 18.57
N PRO A 8 -3.64 7.12 17.51
CA PRO A 8 -3.72 6.48 16.19
C PRO A 8 -2.36 6.08 15.65
N ILE A 9 -2.30 4.90 15.04
CA ILE A 9 -1.12 4.45 14.30
C ILE A 9 -1.48 4.45 12.83
N LEU A 10 -0.73 5.21 12.03
CA LEU A 10 -0.78 5.13 10.58
C LEU A 10 0.45 4.37 10.09
N SER A 11 0.26 3.15 9.61
CA SER A 11 1.31 2.39 8.95
C SER A 11 1.45 2.83 7.50
N CYS A 12 2.66 3.23 7.12
CA CYS A 12 3.05 3.50 5.73
C CYS A 12 3.93 2.37 5.15
N SER A 13 4.16 1.31 5.93
CA SER A 13 4.96 0.16 5.53
C SER A 13 4.27 -0.64 4.43
N LYS A 14 5.05 -1.15 3.48
CA LYS A 14 4.58 -1.96 2.36
C LYS A 14 5.43 -3.23 2.30
N GLY A 15 4.83 -4.37 2.61
CA GLY A 15 5.53 -5.64 2.68
C GLY A 15 4.70 -6.71 3.35
N ILE A 16 5.29 -7.90 3.43
CA ILE A 16 4.77 -9.07 4.11
C ILE A 16 5.91 -9.55 5.01
N GLU A 17 5.59 -9.93 6.25
CA GLU A 17 6.56 -10.53 7.18
C GLU A 17 7.07 -11.86 6.60
N LEU A 18 8.37 -12.17 6.70
CA LEU A 18 8.98 -13.26 5.94
C LEU A 18 8.75 -14.64 6.56
N GLU A 19 8.66 -14.73 7.89
CA GLU A 19 8.54 -15.98 8.63
C GLU A 19 7.07 -16.41 8.78
N THR A 20 6.19 -15.47 9.15
CA THR A 20 4.75 -15.69 9.41
C THR A 20 3.89 -15.47 8.18
N LEU A 21 4.41 -14.77 7.16
CA LEU A 21 3.67 -14.34 5.97
C LEU A 21 2.51 -13.39 6.27
N GLU A 22 2.56 -12.72 7.42
CA GLU A 22 1.54 -11.78 7.85
C GLU A 22 1.64 -10.44 7.12
N LEU A 23 0.47 -9.85 6.89
CA LEU A 23 0.33 -8.47 6.51
C LEU A 23 0.61 -7.56 7.72
N MET A 24 0.95 -6.29 7.47
CA MET A 24 1.34 -5.39 8.58
C MET A 24 0.18 -5.15 9.54
N HIS A 25 -1.08 -5.20 9.11
CA HIS A 25 -2.21 -5.11 10.03
C HIS A 25 -2.31 -6.30 10.99
N GLU A 26 -1.91 -7.50 10.57
CA GLU A 26 -1.87 -8.70 11.42
C GLU A 26 -0.73 -8.55 12.42
N LEU A 27 0.48 -8.32 11.93
CA LEU A 27 1.69 -8.17 12.75
C LEU A 27 1.55 -7.05 13.80
N ILE A 28 1.06 -5.87 13.41
CA ILE A 28 0.89 -4.75 14.34
C ILE A 28 -0.21 -5.06 15.38
N ASN A 29 -1.30 -5.70 14.98
CA ASN A 29 -2.34 -6.09 15.92
C ASN A 29 -1.83 -7.16 16.89
N GLU A 30 -1.13 -8.18 16.43
CA GLU A 30 -0.54 -9.20 17.29
C GLU A 30 0.43 -8.58 18.30
N THR A 31 1.33 -7.70 17.82
CA THR A 31 2.38 -7.11 18.64
C THR A 31 1.84 -6.13 19.69
N LEU A 32 0.80 -5.37 19.36
CA LEU A 32 0.35 -4.25 20.19
C LEU A 32 -1.00 -4.47 20.89
N SER A 33 -1.76 -5.51 20.53
CA SER A 33 -3.00 -5.83 21.26
C SER A 33 -2.68 -6.39 22.64
N ASP A 34 -3.58 -6.18 23.58
CA ASP A 34 -3.54 -6.78 24.90
C ASP A 34 -4.87 -7.52 25.14
N PRO A 35 -4.90 -8.84 24.87
CA PRO A 35 -6.11 -9.65 25.01
C PRO A 35 -6.69 -9.63 26.44
N SER A 36 -5.84 -9.47 27.46
CA SER A 36 -6.27 -9.48 28.86
C SER A 36 -7.14 -8.27 29.22
N SER A 37 -6.92 -7.14 28.54
CA SER A 37 -7.73 -5.92 28.70
C SER A 37 -8.69 -5.66 27.54
N GLY A 38 -8.76 -6.56 26.55
CA GLY A 38 -9.54 -6.39 25.32
C GLY A 38 -9.06 -5.21 24.47
N TYR A 39 -7.81 -4.78 24.65
CA TYR A 39 -7.26 -3.63 23.96
C TYR A 39 -6.76 -4.00 22.57
N HIS A 40 -7.20 -3.23 21.58
CA HIS A 40 -6.70 -3.26 20.21
C HIS A 40 -6.23 -1.86 19.79
N PRO A 41 -5.10 -1.74 19.11
CA PRO A 41 -4.59 -0.45 18.69
C PRO A 41 -5.49 0.20 17.61
N PRO A 42 -5.68 1.52 17.63
CA PRO A 42 -6.38 2.24 16.55
C PRO A 42 -5.50 2.32 15.30
N LEU A 43 -5.69 1.39 14.36
CA LEU A 43 -4.85 1.27 13.15
C LEU A 43 -5.46 1.88 11.90
N ALA A 44 -4.62 2.51 11.11
CA ALA A 44 -4.86 2.87 9.72
C ALA A 44 -3.61 2.60 8.88
N PHE A 45 -3.80 2.52 7.56
CA PHE A 45 -2.77 2.11 6.60
C PHE A 45 -2.81 3.06 5.41
N MET A 46 -1.65 3.41 4.87
CA MET A 46 -1.52 4.30 3.71
C MET A 46 -0.81 3.60 2.56
N SER A 47 -1.41 3.67 1.37
CA SER A 47 -0.76 3.25 0.13
C SER A 47 -1.16 4.16 -1.04
N GLY A 48 -0.68 3.86 -2.24
CA GLY A 48 -0.89 4.67 -3.44
C GLY A 48 0.41 5.27 -4.00
N PRO A 49 0.32 5.92 -5.17
CA PRO A 49 1.45 6.58 -5.82
C PRO A 49 1.85 7.84 -5.02
N SER A 50 2.76 7.66 -4.07
CA SER A 50 3.22 8.70 -3.13
C SER A 50 4.73 8.68 -3.00
N PHE A 51 5.44 8.96 -4.10
CA PHE A 51 6.91 9.01 -4.11
C PHE A 51 7.41 10.06 -3.13
N ALA A 52 8.26 9.65 -2.19
CA ALA A 52 8.70 10.51 -1.10
C ALA A 52 9.37 11.81 -1.58
N ASP A 53 10.12 11.76 -2.69
CA ASP A 53 10.72 12.95 -3.31
C ASP A 53 9.68 13.92 -3.89
N GLU A 54 8.67 13.39 -4.60
CA GLU A 54 7.61 14.22 -5.15
C GLU A 54 6.74 14.85 -4.05
N VAL A 55 6.44 14.08 -3.00
CA VAL A 55 5.71 14.55 -1.83
C VAL A 55 6.50 15.64 -1.09
N SER A 56 7.80 15.46 -0.86
CA SER A 56 8.64 16.45 -0.15
C SER A 56 8.79 17.74 -0.95
N ARG A 57 8.75 17.66 -2.29
CA ARG A 57 8.76 18.81 -3.20
C ARG A 57 7.39 19.47 -3.40
N GLY A 58 6.34 18.95 -2.76
CA GLY A 58 4.99 19.51 -2.86
C GLY A 58 4.32 19.27 -4.21
N MET A 59 4.67 18.20 -4.92
CA MET A 59 3.99 17.80 -6.16
C MET A 59 2.63 17.19 -5.85
N ALA A 60 1.70 17.31 -6.80
CA ALA A 60 0.36 16.75 -6.68
C ALA A 60 0.41 15.22 -6.51
N THR A 61 -0.14 14.73 -5.41
CA THR A 61 -0.05 13.32 -4.99
C THR A 61 -1.42 12.78 -4.62
N GLY A 62 -1.70 11.54 -5.05
CA GLY A 62 -2.88 10.78 -4.65
C GLY A 62 -2.53 9.62 -3.73
N ALA A 63 -3.21 9.50 -2.60
CA ALA A 63 -3.00 8.40 -1.65
C ALA A 63 -4.31 7.83 -1.13
N VAL A 64 -4.28 6.56 -0.73
CA VAL A 64 -5.40 5.84 -0.11
C VAL A 64 -5.10 5.66 1.36
N ILE A 65 -6.07 6.00 2.21
CA ILE A 65 -6.08 5.70 3.63
C ILE A 65 -7.10 4.58 3.87
N ALA A 66 -6.65 3.47 4.45
CA ALA A 66 -7.47 2.34 4.83
C ALA A 66 -7.54 2.19 6.35
N SER A 67 -8.72 1.91 6.88
CA SER A 67 -8.89 1.49 8.28
C SER A 67 -10.19 0.70 8.43
N ASN A 68 -10.17 -0.31 9.30
CA ASN A 68 -11.39 -1.03 9.67
C ASN A 68 -12.35 -0.13 10.47
N ASP A 69 -11.83 0.87 11.18
CA ASP A 69 -12.64 1.95 11.77
C ASP A 69 -12.76 3.12 10.77
N LYS A 70 -13.94 3.21 10.14
CA LYS A 70 -14.25 4.28 9.18
C LYS A 70 -14.13 5.68 9.77
N ARG A 71 -14.41 5.88 11.06
CA ARG A 71 -14.28 7.20 11.71
C ARG A 71 -12.82 7.58 11.88
N LEU A 72 -12.00 6.64 12.34
CA LEU A 72 -10.55 6.80 12.43
C LEU A 72 -9.94 7.10 11.05
N GLY A 73 -10.25 6.26 10.06
CA GLY A 73 -9.76 6.42 8.69
C GLY A 73 -10.15 7.77 8.11
N LYS A 74 -11.40 8.22 8.31
CA LYS A 74 -11.84 9.56 7.87
C LYS A 74 -11.03 10.67 8.56
N ARG A 75 -10.85 10.59 9.88
CA ARG A 75 -10.09 11.59 10.65
C ARG A 75 -8.66 11.71 10.13
N ILE A 76 -7.98 10.59 9.86
CA ILE A 76 -6.62 10.58 9.33
C ILE A 76 -6.60 11.10 7.87
N ALA A 77 -7.53 10.66 7.04
CA ALA A 77 -7.62 11.11 5.65
C ALA A 77 -7.84 12.63 5.55
N ASP A 78 -8.70 13.20 6.39
CA ASP A 78 -8.96 14.64 6.42
C ASP A 78 -7.76 15.41 7.00
N MET A 79 -7.05 14.86 8.00
CA MET A 79 -5.85 15.47 8.58
C MET A 79 -4.69 15.58 7.57
N LEU A 80 -4.51 14.56 6.73
CA LEU A 80 -3.44 14.54 5.72
C LEU A 80 -3.81 15.28 4.43
N ARG A 81 -5.09 15.58 4.20
CA ARG A 81 -5.53 16.24 2.97
C ARG A 81 -4.99 17.67 2.91
N SER A 82 -4.45 18.03 1.76
CA SER A 82 -4.03 19.41 1.45
C SER A 82 -4.30 19.73 -0.02
N GLU A 83 -3.93 20.92 -0.49
CA GLU A 83 -3.99 21.29 -1.90
C GLU A 83 -3.15 20.35 -2.79
N ARG A 84 -2.09 19.76 -2.23
CA ARG A 84 -1.12 18.92 -2.95
C ARG A 84 -1.28 17.43 -2.66
N LEU A 85 -1.87 17.06 -1.52
CA LEU A 85 -2.10 15.67 -1.15
C LEU A 85 -3.59 15.38 -1.10
N ARG A 86 -4.08 14.62 -2.09
CA ARG A 86 -5.46 14.15 -2.13
C ARG A 86 -5.57 12.74 -1.56
N THR A 87 -6.29 12.62 -0.46
CA THR A 87 -6.54 11.35 0.23
C THR A 87 -7.91 10.76 -0.11
N TYR A 88 -7.92 9.44 -0.35
CA TYR A 88 -9.12 8.64 -0.59
C TYR A 88 -9.30 7.64 0.54
N LEU A 89 -10.51 7.54 1.09
CA LEU A 89 -10.82 6.65 2.20
C LEU A 89 -11.33 5.29 1.70
N THR A 90 -10.86 4.20 2.29
CA THR A 90 -11.44 2.86 2.16
C THR A 90 -11.46 2.16 3.53
N THR A 91 -12.25 1.10 3.61
CA THR A 91 -12.22 0.16 4.75
C THR A 91 -11.57 -1.16 4.38
N ASP A 92 -11.00 -1.25 3.18
CA ASP A 92 -10.36 -2.48 2.67
C ASP A 92 -8.86 -2.45 2.98
N VAL A 93 -8.52 -2.77 4.24
CA VAL A 93 -7.13 -2.80 4.72
C VAL A 93 -6.32 -3.83 3.96
N VAL A 94 -6.82 -5.07 3.87
CA VAL A 94 -6.16 -6.17 3.14
C VAL A 94 -5.85 -5.79 1.70
N GLY A 95 -6.82 -5.25 0.97
CA GLY A 95 -6.59 -4.86 -0.43
C GLY A 95 -5.51 -3.79 -0.59
N VAL A 96 -5.43 -2.84 0.34
CA VAL A 96 -4.43 -1.76 0.32
C VAL A 96 -3.03 -2.28 0.66
N GLU A 97 -2.90 -3.17 1.64
CA GLU A 97 -1.61 -3.74 2.03
C GLU A 97 -1.08 -4.71 0.98
N VAL A 98 -1.92 -5.63 0.48
CA VAL A 98 -1.52 -6.57 -0.59
C VAL A 98 -1.11 -5.81 -1.84
N GLY A 99 -1.88 -4.78 -2.24
CA GLY A 99 -1.51 -3.94 -3.37
C GLY A 99 -0.14 -3.27 -3.19
N GLY A 100 0.08 -2.68 -2.02
CA GLY A 100 1.35 -2.05 -1.66
C GLY A 100 2.54 -3.01 -1.62
N ALA A 101 2.36 -4.23 -1.13
CA ALA A 101 3.41 -5.23 -1.02
C ALA A 101 3.76 -5.85 -2.38
N VAL A 102 2.75 -6.34 -3.13
CA VAL A 102 2.96 -7.09 -4.37
C VAL A 102 3.50 -6.20 -5.50
N LYS A 103 3.17 -4.89 -5.50
CA LYS A 103 3.64 -3.97 -6.54
C LYS A 103 5.16 -3.90 -6.66
N ASN A 104 5.89 -4.11 -5.55
CA ASN A 104 7.35 -4.08 -5.52
C ASN A 104 7.96 -5.30 -6.24
N VAL A 105 7.30 -6.47 -6.16
CA VAL A 105 7.68 -7.67 -6.89
C VAL A 105 7.44 -7.49 -8.39
N ILE A 106 6.29 -6.92 -8.77
CA ILE A 106 5.98 -6.58 -10.16
C ILE A 106 7.00 -5.58 -10.72
N ALA A 107 7.35 -4.56 -9.92
CA ALA A 107 8.33 -3.56 -10.31
C ALA A 107 9.72 -4.16 -10.53
N LEU A 108 10.12 -5.16 -9.73
CA LEU A 108 11.37 -5.89 -9.95
C LEU A 108 11.34 -6.64 -11.29
N ALA A 109 10.25 -7.37 -11.58
CA ALA A 109 10.10 -8.05 -12.87
C ALA A 109 10.10 -7.08 -14.06
N ALA A 110 9.48 -5.91 -13.92
CA ALA A 110 9.52 -4.84 -14.91
C ALA A 110 10.95 -4.29 -15.11
N GLY A 111 11.70 -4.11 -14.03
CA GLY A 111 13.10 -3.69 -14.05
C GLY A 111 14.03 -4.72 -14.70
N ILE A 112 13.80 -6.02 -14.47
CA ILE A 112 14.51 -7.10 -15.16
C ILE A 112 14.27 -7.02 -16.67
N ALA A 113 13.02 -6.86 -17.10
CA ALA A 113 12.71 -6.74 -18.53
C ALA A 113 13.33 -5.50 -19.19
N GLU A 114 13.44 -4.41 -18.43
CA GLU A 114 14.15 -3.19 -18.85
C GLU A 114 15.66 -3.42 -18.95
N GLY A 115 16.28 -4.03 -17.94
CA GLY A 115 17.72 -4.36 -17.95
C GLY A 115 18.13 -5.39 -19.01
N LEU A 116 17.19 -6.24 -19.44
CA LEU A 116 17.36 -7.18 -20.56
C LEU A 116 17.02 -6.55 -21.93
N GLU A 117 16.71 -5.25 -21.99
CA GLU A 117 16.37 -4.52 -23.22
C GLU A 117 15.22 -5.15 -24.03
N LEU A 118 14.27 -5.82 -23.38
CA LEU A 118 13.15 -6.53 -24.05
C LEU A 118 12.08 -5.59 -24.65
N GLY A 119 12.24 -4.28 -24.44
CA GLY A 119 11.36 -3.25 -24.95
C GLY A 119 10.06 -3.06 -24.14
N VAL A 120 9.34 -2.00 -24.49
CA VAL A 120 8.16 -1.54 -23.76
C VAL A 120 7.00 -2.55 -23.83
N ASN A 121 6.90 -3.33 -24.92
CA ASN A 121 5.85 -4.34 -25.08
C ASN A 121 5.98 -5.46 -24.05
N ALA A 122 7.18 -6.02 -23.88
CA ALA A 122 7.44 -7.08 -22.90
C ALA A 122 7.20 -6.58 -21.47
N ARG A 123 7.70 -5.38 -21.14
CA ARG A 123 7.48 -4.75 -19.83
C ARG A 123 5.99 -4.54 -19.55
N SER A 124 5.24 -4.04 -20.53
CA SER A 124 3.79 -3.81 -20.39
C SER A 124 3.02 -5.12 -20.18
N ALA A 125 3.42 -6.19 -20.87
CA ALA A 125 2.83 -7.52 -20.68
C ALA A 125 3.08 -8.04 -19.26
N ILE A 126 4.32 -7.95 -18.76
CA ILE A 126 4.69 -8.37 -17.40
C ILE A 126 3.90 -7.59 -16.35
N VAL A 127 3.85 -6.26 -16.45
CA VAL A 127 3.12 -5.42 -15.49
C VAL A 127 1.62 -5.75 -15.50
N THR A 128 1.03 -5.93 -16.67
CA THR A 128 -0.40 -6.27 -16.80
C THR A 128 -0.71 -7.63 -16.17
N ARG A 129 0.12 -8.64 -16.42
CA ARG A 129 -0.02 -9.97 -15.81
C ARG A 129 0.20 -9.93 -14.30
N GLY A 130 1.20 -9.18 -13.83
CA GLY A 130 1.44 -8.96 -12.41
C GLY A 130 0.25 -8.32 -11.70
N CYS A 131 -0.37 -7.29 -12.30
CA CYS A 131 -1.58 -6.67 -11.75
C CYS A 131 -2.76 -7.66 -11.67
N TYR A 132 -2.89 -8.55 -12.66
CA TYR A 132 -3.91 -9.61 -12.63
C TYR A 132 -3.67 -10.59 -11.46
N GLU A 133 -2.42 -11.00 -11.25
CA GLU A 133 -2.03 -11.90 -10.16
C GLU A 133 -2.20 -11.24 -8.79
N MET A 134 -1.80 -9.97 -8.64
CA MET A 134 -2.05 -9.17 -7.44
C MET A 134 -3.54 -9.16 -7.08
N ARG A 135 -4.41 -8.86 -8.06
CA ARG A 135 -5.87 -8.84 -7.84
C ARG A 135 -6.39 -10.21 -7.42
N ARG A 136 -5.92 -11.28 -8.06
CA ARG A 136 -6.34 -12.65 -7.73
C ARG A 136 -5.90 -13.05 -6.32
N LEU A 137 -4.63 -12.83 -5.99
CA LEU A 137 -4.08 -13.11 -4.66
C LEU A 137 -4.81 -12.31 -3.58
N GLY A 138 -4.91 -11.00 -3.77
CA GLY A 138 -5.54 -10.14 -2.78
C GLY A 138 -7.03 -10.43 -2.60
N HIS A 139 -7.74 -10.87 -3.64
CA HIS A 139 -9.12 -11.35 -3.48
C HIS A 139 -9.21 -12.63 -2.63
N LEU A 140 -8.29 -13.58 -2.81
CA LEU A 140 -8.23 -14.80 -2.00
C LEU A 140 -7.92 -14.49 -0.52
N LEU A 141 -7.13 -13.45 -0.25
CA LEU A 141 -6.82 -12.98 1.10
C LEU A 141 -7.95 -12.14 1.73
N GLY A 142 -9.05 -11.88 1.01
CA GLY A 142 -10.22 -11.15 1.53
C GLY A 142 -10.29 -9.67 1.11
N GLY A 143 -9.36 -9.20 0.29
CA GLY A 143 -9.39 -7.86 -0.31
C GLY A 143 -10.47 -7.70 -1.39
N ARG A 144 -10.93 -6.47 -1.60
CA ARG A 144 -11.93 -6.15 -2.63
C ARG A 144 -11.25 -5.97 -3.98
N GLN A 145 -11.81 -6.60 -5.01
CA GLN A 145 -11.26 -6.51 -6.37
C GLN A 145 -11.10 -5.05 -6.88
N SER A 146 -12.01 -4.16 -6.49
CA SER A 146 -12.00 -2.75 -6.86
C SER A 146 -10.81 -1.96 -6.29
N THR A 147 -10.26 -2.39 -5.15
CA THR A 147 -9.08 -1.74 -4.54
C THR A 147 -7.85 -1.90 -5.43
N PHE A 148 -7.67 -3.08 -6.03
CA PHE A 148 -6.54 -3.36 -6.92
C PHE A 148 -6.64 -2.60 -8.24
N THR A 149 -7.84 -2.26 -8.70
CA THR A 149 -8.02 -1.39 -9.87
C THR A 149 -7.85 0.10 -9.56
N GLY A 150 -7.75 0.47 -8.27
CA GLY A 150 -7.60 1.85 -7.81
C GLY A 150 -6.14 2.28 -7.60
N LEU A 151 -5.99 3.38 -6.87
CA LEU A 151 -4.68 3.99 -6.59
C LEU A 151 -3.74 3.07 -5.81
N ALA A 152 -4.25 2.29 -4.84
CA ALA A 152 -3.43 1.41 -4.01
C ALA A 152 -2.92 0.14 -4.73
N GLY A 153 -3.50 -0.20 -5.89
CA GLY A 153 -3.06 -1.33 -6.71
C GLY A 153 -2.39 -0.87 -8.00
N ILE A 154 -3.15 -0.78 -9.09
CA ILE A 154 -2.64 -0.39 -10.42
C ILE A 154 -1.97 1.00 -10.38
N GLY A 155 -2.54 1.98 -9.68
CA GLY A 155 -1.98 3.34 -9.63
C GLY A 155 -0.54 3.37 -9.08
N ASP A 156 -0.33 2.75 -7.92
CA ASP A 156 1.00 2.65 -7.31
C ASP A 156 1.94 1.74 -8.13
N THR A 157 1.42 0.64 -8.68
CA THR A 157 2.20 -0.25 -9.56
C THR A 157 2.72 0.50 -10.78
N PHE A 158 1.88 1.29 -11.45
CA PHE A 158 2.27 2.02 -12.65
C PHE A 158 3.32 3.09 -12.35
N GLY A 159 3.10 3.87 -11.28
CA GLY A 159 4.12 4.81 -10.82
C GLY A 159 5.46 4.12 -10.57
N THR A 160 5.43 2.93 -9.96
CA THR A 160 6.64 2.19 -9.58
C THR A 160 7.35 1.54 -10.78
N CYS A 161 6.60 1.02 -11.75
CA CYS A 161 7.16 0.30 -12.91
C CYS A 161 7.60 1.23 -14.05
N PHE A 162 6.96 2.40 -14.20
CA PHE A 162 7.21 3.31 -15.32
C PHE A 162 7.76 4.68 -14.91
N GLY A 163 7.64 5.08 -13.63
CA GLY A 163 8.17 6.35 -13.14
C GLY A 163 9.70 6.32 -13.03
N PRO A 164 10.42 7.45 -13.19
CA PRO A 164 11.89 7.51 -13.27
C PRO A 164 12.65 7.23 -11.96
N SER A 165 11.98 7.08 -10.82
CA SER A 165 12.64 7.04 -9.49
C SER A 165 12.24 5.89 -8.54
N SER A 166 11.90 4.70 -9.04
CA SER A 166 11.65 3.58 -8.13
C SER A 166 12.97 3.04 -7.56
N ARG A 167 13.11 3.01 -6.23
CA ARG A 167 14.27 2.42 -5.52
C ARG A 167 14.45 0.93 -5.81
N ASN A 168 13.42 0.24 -6.31
CA ASN A 168 13.51 -1.15 -6.78
C ASN A 168 14.17 -1.29 -8.17
N ARG A 169 14.56 -0.17 -8.81
CA ARG A 169 15.23 -0.14 -10.12
C ARG A 169 16.70 0.33 -10.03
N GLN A 170 17.23 0.51 -8.83
CA GLN A 170 18.66 0.72 -8.57
C GLN A 170 19.27 -0.55 -8.00
#